data_AF-A0A317WN02-F1
#
_entry.id   AF-A0A317WN02-F1
#
_cell.length_a   1.000
_cell.length_b   1.000
_cell.length_c   1.000
_cell.angle_alpha   90.00
_cell.angle_beta   90.00
_cell.angle_gamma   90.00
#
_symmetry.space_group_name_H-M   'P 1'
#
loop_
_entity.id
_entity.type
_entity.pdbx_description
1 polymer ?
#
loop_
_entity_poly.entity_id
_entity_poly.type
_entity_poly.pdbx_seq_one_letter_code
_entity_poly.pdbx_strand_id
1 'polypeptide(L)'
;MAPKSLLYTLFSTLSVALAASIPQTDYDVIVVGGGPAGLSTLSSLGRMRRRTVMFDSGEYRNAPTREMHDVIGNDGTPPAQFRALAREQISKYNSTSVIDIKIDSITPVEDTAANTSYFRAVDANGTQYTSRKVVLGTGLVDLIPDVPGLREAWGKGIWWCPWCDGYEHRDEPLGILGGLPDVVGSVLETHTLYSDIIAFTNGTYTPANEVTLAAKYPNWQKQLEAWDVRIDNRSIASIERVQDGDAHRDETGRQYDIFRVHFTDGSTVERNTFITNYPTAQRSTLPDELSLVMVDDKIDTTDYTGMRTSAPGVFAVGDCNSDGSTNVPHAMFSGKRAGVYVHVEMSREESNAAISKRDLEKQTERMVGSEMEKLWKRVLDMHR
;
A
#
# COMPACT_ATOMS: atom_id res chain seq x y z
N MET A 1 38.66 0.79 51.76
CA MET A 1 38.75 1.13 50.32
C MET A 1 37.71 0.31 49.58
N ALA A 2 36.56 0.88 49.23
CA ALA A 2 35.69 0.24 48.24
C ALA A 2 36.46 0.19 46.91
N PRO A 3 36.49 -0.94 46.19
CA PRO A 3 37.29 -1.04 44.98
C PRO A 3 36.72 -0.05 43.95
N LYS A 4 37.62 0.74 43.34
CA LYS A 4 37.33 1.73 42.29
C LYS A 4 36.35 1.23 41.22
N SER A 5 36.26 -0.08 41.00
CA SER A 5 35.33 -0.70 40.07
C SER A 5 33.87 -0.58 40.50
N LEU A 6 33.52 -0.70 41.79
CA LEU A 6 32.11 -0.81 42.19
C LEU A 6 31.35 0.52 42.00
N LEU A 7 31.96 1.65 42.35
CA LEU A 7 31.37 2.98 42.13
C LEU A 7 31.30 3.33 40.64
N TYR A 8 32.36 3.04 39.87
CA TYR A 8 32.34 3.26 38.41
C TYR A 8 31.26 2.41 37.73
N THR A 9 31.08 1.16 38.16
CA THR A 9 30.08 0.25 37.59
C THR A 9 28.65 0.67 37.98
N LEU A 10 28.42 1.13 39.22
CA LEU A 10 27.12 1.66 39.66
C LEU A 10 26.76 2.98 38.96
N PHE A 11 27.73 3.88 38.77
CA PHE A 11 27.47 5.13 38.06
C PHE A 11 27.34 4.92 36.55
N SER A 12 28.14 4.04 35.93
CA SER A 12 28.01 3.74 34.50
C SER A 12 26.68 3.05 34.18
N THR A 13 26.16 2.20 35.08
CA THR A 13 24.86 1.55 34.90
C THR A 13 23.70 2.54 35.07
N LEU A 14 23.81 3.52 35.96
CA LEU A 14 22.82 4.61 36.08
C LEU A 14 22.82 5.55 34.86
N SER A 15 23.99 5.89 34.32
CA SER A 15 24.11 6.78 33.15
C SER A 15 23.55 6.14 31.87
N VAL A 16 23.56 4.81 31.76
CA VAL A 16 22.92 4.08 30.64
C VAL A 16 21.39 4.15 30.71
N ALA A 17 20.80 4.23 31.91
CA ALA A 17 19.35 4.32 32.07
C ALA A 17 18.76 5.71 31.73
N LEU A 18 19.60 6.75 31.64
CA LEU A 18 19.18 8.14 31.36
C LEU A 18 19.45 8.61 29.93
N ALA A 19 20.12 7.80 29.10
CA ALA A 19 20.37 8.13 27.70
C ALA A 19 19.09 7.91 26.88
N ALA A 20 18.91 8.72 25.82
CA ALA A 20 17.87 8.44 24.82
C ALA A 20 18.06 6.99 24.33
N SER A 21 17.09 6.13 24.63
CA SER A 21 17.20 4.70 24.40
C SER A 21 16.49 4.31 23.10
N ILE A 22 16.96 3.24 22.47
CA ILE A 22 16.30 2.65 21.30
C ILE A 22 15.47 1.48 21.84
N PRO A 23 14.16 1.41 21.55
CA PRO A 23 13.34 0.32 22.05
C PRO A 23 13.84 -1.02 21.50
N GLN A 24 13.94 -2.02 22.40
CA GLN A 24 14.26 -3.40 22.03
C GLN A 24 12.99 -4.06 21.49
N THR A 25 13.02 -4.47 20.23
CA THR A 25 11.86 -5.03 19.51
C THR A 25 12.29 -6.23 18.69
N ASP A 26 11.33 -7.07 18.31
CA ASP A 26 11.57 -8.23 17.45
C ASP A 26 12.06 -7.80 16.07
N TYR A 27 11.59 -6.67 15.55
CA TYR A 27 11.94 -6.14 14.24
C TYR A 27 12.18 -4.64 14.28
N ASP A 28 13.07 -4.12 13.44
CA ASP A 28 13.13 -2.68 13.19
C ASP A 28 11.82 -2.21 12.54
N VAL A 29 11.31 -3.00 11.58
CA VAL A 29 10.15 -2.61 10.77
C VAL A 29 9.23 -3.81 10.55
N ILE A 30 7.93 -3.60 10.75
CA ILE A 30 6.86 -4.50 10.29
C ILE A 30 6.25 -3.89 9.02
N VAL A 31 6.21 -4.66 7.95
CA VAL A 31 5.51 -4.33 6.69
C VAL A 31 4.25 -5.18 6.62
N VAL A 32 3.09 -4.57 6.44
CA VAL A 32 1.81 -5.29 6.32
C VAL A 32 1.31 -5.21 4.88
N GLY A 33 1.39 -6.33 4.16
CA GLY A 33 0.96 -6.48 2.78
C GLY A 33 2.07 -7.04 1.88
N GLY A 34 1.84 -8.18 1.24
CA GLY A 34 2.80 -8.82 0.33
C GLY A 34 2.64 -8.48 -1.16
N GLY A 35 1.96 -7.36 -1.47
CA GLY A 35 1.87 -6.81 -2.82
C GLY A 35 3.16 -6.10 -3.27
N PRO A 36 3.19 -5.54 -4.49
CA PRO A 36 4.37 -4.86 -5.04
C PRO A 36 4.94 -3.75 -4.15
N ALA A 37 4.07 -3.01 -3.44
CA ALA A 37 4.50 -1.96 -2.53
C ALA A 37 5.28 -2.52 -1.32
N GLY A 38 4.71 -3.50 -0.62
CA GLY A 38 5.37 -4.14 0.52
C GLY A 38 6.65 -4.87 0.13
N LEU A 39 6.67 -5.55 -1.01
CA LEU A 39 7.87 -6.19 -1.56
C LEU A 39 8.98 -5.16 -1.85
N SER A 40 8.63 -4.01 -2.44
CA SER A 40 9.58 -2.92 -2.69
C SER A 40 10.12 -2.32 -1.39
N THR A 41 9.28 -2.13 -0.37
CA THR A 41 9.69 -1.70 0.97
C THR A 41 10.65 -2.71 1.61
N LEU A 42 10.28 -4.01 1.60
CA LEU A 42 11.08 -5.10 2.17
C LEU A 42 12.46 -5.19 1.48
N SER A 43 12.48 -5.09 0.15
CA SER A 43 13.72 -5.06 -0.63
C SER A 43 14.60 -3.86 -0.25
N SER A 44 14.02 -2.66 -0.18
CA SER A 44 14.74 -1.43 0.18
C SER A 44 15.39 -1.52 1.56
N LEU A 45 14.65 -1.99 2.56
CA LEU A 45 15.12 -2.13 3.94
C LEU A 45 16.10 -3.29 4.13
N GLY A 46 15.90 -4.40 3.41
CA GLY A 46 16.81 -5.55 3.40
C GLY A 46 18.21 -5.18 2.91
N ARG A 47 18.30 -4.35 1.86
CA ARG A 47 19.59 -3.81 1.38
C ARG A 47 20.31 -2.95 2.41
N MET A 48 19.58 -2.32 3.31
CA MET A 48 20.12 -1.53 4.42
C MET A 48 20.30 -2.33 5.71
N ARG A 49 20.13 -3.67 5.64
CA ARG A 49 20.28 -4.60 6.77
C ARG A 49 19.39 -4.28 7.97
N ARG A 50 18.25 -3.62 7.74
CA ARG A 50 17.21 -3.42 8.77
C ARG A 50 16.48 -4.74 8.99
N ARG A 51 16.33 -5.16 10.25
CA ARG A 51 15.61 -6.39 10.61
C ARG A 51 14.13 -6.18 10.32
N THR A 52 13.65 -6.70 9.20
CA THR A 52 12.32 -6.38 8.65
C THR A 52 11.52 -7.66 8.45
N VAL A 53 10.27 -7.66 8.88
CA VAL A 53 9.32 -8.73 8.57
C VAL A 53 8.18 -8.17 7.73
N MET A 54 7.79 -8.92 6.70
CA MET A 54 6.59 -8.64 5.92
C MET A 54 5.54 -9.70 6.22
N PHE A 55 4.33 -9.25 6.54
CA PHE A 55 3.15 -10.08 6.71
C PHE A 55 2.30 -10.03 5.44
N ASP A 56 1.87 -11.19 4.96
CA ASP A 56 1.04 -11.29 3.76
C ASP A 56 -0.18 -12.18 4.01
N SER A 57 -1.39 -11.66 3.79
CA SER A 57 -2.63 -12.44 3.90
C SER A 57 -2.88 -13.34 2.68
N GLY A 58 -2.17 -13.14 1.57
CA GLY A 58 -2.40 -13.86 0.32
C GLY A 58 -3.55 -13.28 -0.53
N GLU A 59 -4.12 -12.14 -0.13
CA GLU A 59 -5.21 -11.48 -0.85
C GLU A 59 -4.70 -10.27 -1.63
N TYR A 60 -4.75 -10.35 -2.96
CA TYR A 60 -4.18 -9.34 -3.85
C TYR A 60 -5.28 -8.72 -4.73
N ARG A 61 -5.25 -7.40 -4.91
CA ARG A 61 -6.26 -6.68 -5.72
C ARG A 61 -6.31 -7.18 -7.17
N ASN A 62 -5.15 -7.48 -7.76
CA ASN A 62 -5.05 -8.06 -9.10
C ASN A 62 -4.97 -9.59 -9.12
N ALA A 63 -5.36 -10.29 -8.05
CA ALA A 63 -5.44 -11.76 -8.08
C ALA A 63 -6.37 -12.33 -9.17
N PRO A 64 -7.48 -11.65 -9.55
CA PRO A 64 -8.36 -12.15 -10.61
C PRO A 64 -7.77 -12.06 -12.03
N THR A 65 -6.77 -11.19 -12.25
CA THR A 65 -6.21 -10.95 -13.59
C THR A 65 -5.26 -12.06 -14.01
N ARG A 66 -5.21 -12.34 -15.32
CA ARG A 66 -4.34 -13.38 -15.90
C ARG A 66 -2.90 -12.92 -15.92
N GLU A 67 -2.71 -11.71 -16.39
CA GLU A 67 -1.42 -11.10 -16.68
C GLU A 67 -1.43 -9.68 -16.10
N MET A 68 -0.24 -9.11 -15.94
CA MET A 68 -0.06 -7.70 -15.64
C MET A 68 0.68 -7.05 -16.81
N HIS A 69 0.22 -5.87 -17.20
CA HIS A 69 0.84 -5.07 -18.26
C HIS A 69 1.32 -3.73 -17.70
N ASP A 70 2.03 -2.98 -18.53
CA ASP A 70 2.59 -1.66 -18.18
C ASP A 70 3.56 -1.73 -16.99
N VAL A 71 4.26 -2.86 -16.86
CA VAL A 71 5.36 -3.03 -15.90
C VAL A 71 6.61 -3.41 -16.65
N ILE A 72 7.47 -2.43 -16.89
CA ILE A 72 8.70 -2.59 -17.69
C ILE A 72 9.50 -3.80 -17.19
N GLY A 73 9.73 -4.76 -18.09
CA GLY A 73 10.45 -6.02 -17.83
C GLY A 73 9.58 -7.16 -17.27
N ASN A 74 8.30 -6.94 -17.02
CA ASN A 74 7.31 -7.93 -16.55
C ASN A 74 5.96 -7.79 -17.29
N ASP A 75 5.97 -7.21 -18.49
CA ASP A 75 4.78 -7.08 -19.32
C ASP A 75 4.28 -8.46 -19.76
N GLY A 76 2.99 -8.74 -19.60
CA GLY A 76 2.38 -10.05 -19.83
C GLY A 76 2.69 -11.09 -18.74
N THR A 77 3.26 -10.69 -17.60
CA THR A 77 3.62 -11.64 -16.53
C THR A 77 2.42 -11.92 -15.62
N PRO A 78 2.13 -13.17 -15.24
CA PRO A 78 1.12 -13.44 -14.22
C PRO A 78 1.49 -12.77 -12.87
N PRO A 79 0.57 -12.02 -12.22
CA PRO A 79 0.90 -11.26 -11.00
C PRO A 79 1.52 -12.11 -9.88
N ALA A 80 1.10 -13.37 -9.76
CA ALA A 80 1.65 -14.31 -8.78
C ALA A 80 3.12 -14.67 -9.07
N GLN A 81 3.51 -14.80 -10.35
CA GLN A 81 4.89 -15.07 -10.75
C GLN A 81 5.80 -13.87 -10.44
N PHE A 82 5.32 -12.65 -10.71
CA PHE A 82 6.03 -11.42 -10.30
C PHE A 82 6.30 -11.39 -8.79
N ARG A 83 5.28 -11.66 -7.96
CA ARG A 83 5.43 -11.69 -6.49
C ARG A 83 6.38 -12.79 -6.03
N ALA A 84 6.28 -14.00 -6.61
CA ALA A 84 7.14 -15.12 -6.28
C ALA A 84 8.61 -14.82 -6.59
N LEU A 85 8.90 -14.28 -7.78
CA LEU A 85 10.25 -13.89 -8.19
C LEU A 85 10.81 -12.79 -7.28
N ALA A 86 10.00 -11.78 -6.95
CA ALA A 86 10.41 -10.72 -6.01
C ALA A 86 10.76 -11.29 -4.63
N ARG A 87 9.94 -12.21 -4.08
CA ARG A 87 10.22 -12.89 -2.80
C ARG A 87 11.51 -13.69 -2.88
N GLU A 88 11.74 -14.44 -3.95
CA GLU A 88 12.99 -15.19 -4.18
C GLU A 88 14.21 -14.26 -4.17
N GLN A 89 14.14 -13.14 -4.89
CA GLN A 89 15.24 -12.17 -4.94
C GLN A 89 15.51 -11.52 -3.58
N ILE A 90 14.47 -11.18 -2.82
CA ILE A 90 14.57 -10.56 -1.50
C ILE A 90 15.09 -11.54 -0.45
N SER A 91 14.80 -12.84 -0.58
CA SER A 91 15.24 -13.88 0.37
C SER A 91 16.78 -13.97 0.52
N LYS A 92 17.52 -13.40 -0.44
CA LYS A 92 18.99 -13.30 -0.39
C LYS A 92 19.48 -12.31 0.68
N TYR A 93 18.59 -11.49 1.25
CA TYR A 93 18.92 -10.55 2.32
C TYR A 93 18.62 -11.18 3.69
N ASN A 94 19.65 -11.54 4.44
CA ASN A 94 19.50 -12.21 5.75
C ASN A 94 18.76 -11.40 6.84
N SER A 95 18.46 -10.12 6.60
CA SER A 95 17.74 -9.27 7.54
C SER A 95 16.24 -9.19 7.25
N THR A 96 15.75 -9.86 6.21
CA THR A 96 14.33 -9.87 5.84
C THR A 96 13.70 -11.22 6.14
N SER A 97 12.42 -11.19 6.49
CA SER A 97 11.59 -12.39 6.66
C SER A 97 10.19 -12.13 6.12
N VAL A 98 9.51 -13.18 5.71
CA VAL A 98 8.13 -13.13 5.25
C VAL A 98 7.32 -14.14 6.06
N ILE A 99 6.15 -13.72 6.53
CA ILE A 99 5.21 -14.58 7.24
C ILE A 99 3.87 -14.49 6.50
N ASP A 100 3.40 -15.62 5.97
CA ASP A 100 2.15 -15.71 5.23
C ASP A 100 0.97 -15.82 6.21
N ILE A 101 0.70 -14.73 6.92
CA ILE A 101 -0.44 -14.55 7.81
C ILE A 101 -0.92 -13.11 7.80
N LYS A 102 -2.22 -12.93 8.01
CA LYS A 102 -2.85 -11.62 8.18
C LYS A 102 -2.48 -11.02 9.55
N ILE A 103 -2.21 -9.71 9.57
CA ILE A 103 -2.19 -8.91 10.80
C ILE A 103 -3.60 -8.39 11.06
N ASP A 104 -4.12 -8.67 12.26
CA ASP A 104 -5.46 -8.27 12.67
C ASP A 104 -5.48 -6.96 13.45
N SER A 105 -4.41 -6.63 14.18
CA SER A 105 -4.32 -5.34 14.88
C SER A 105 -2.90 -4.84 15.06
N ILE A 106 -2.77 -3.52 15.18
CA ILE A 106 -1.51 -2.83 15.53
C ILE A 106 -1.81 -1.75 16.57
N THR A 107 -1.13 -1.83 17.71
CA THR A 107 -1.25 -0.84 18.79
C THR A 107 0.09 -0.17 19.06
N PRO A 108 0.17 1.17 19.17
CA PRO A 108 1.34 1.83 19.73
C PRO A 108 1.48 1.46 21.22
N VAL A 109 2.72 1.31 21.68
CA VAL A 109 3.07 0.99 23.06
C VAL A 109 4.08 2.01 23.55
N GLU A 110 3.79 2.63 24.69
CA GLU A 110 4.70 3.53 25.39
C GLU A 110 5.43 2.77 26.51
N ASP A 111 6.75 2.77 26.47
CA ASP A 111 7.60 2.34 27.58
C ASP A 111 8.06 3.58 28.34
N THR A 112 7.32 3.89 29.41
CA THR A 112 7.59 5.03 30.28
C THR A 112 8.90 4.90 31.05
N ALA A 113 9.37 3.68 31.32
CA ALA A 113 10.62 3.45 32.03
C ALA A 113 11.83 3.71 31.12
N ALA A 114 11.75 3.31 29.86
CA ALA A 114 12.80 3.53 28.86
C ALA A 114 12.67 4.89 28.13
N ASN A 115 11.55 5.61 28.34
CA ASN A 115 11.15 6.80 27.58
C ASN A 115 11.20 6.56 26.06
N THR A 116 10.60 5.44 25.62
CA THR A 116 10.52 5.05 24.20
C THR A 116 9.11 4.63 23.82
N SER A 117 8.84 4.60 22.52
CA SER A 117 7.62 4.01 21.99
C SER A 117 7.93 3.06 20.84
N TYR A 118 7.08 2.05 20.69
CA TYR A 118 7.15 1.05 19.63
C TYR A 118 5.74 0.58 19.27
N PHE A 119 5.62 -0.35 18.33
CA PHE A 119 4.36 -0.93 17.89
C PHE A 119 4.31 -2.40 18.28
N ARG A 120 3.12 -2.86 18.68
CA ARG A 120 2.80 -4.28 18.83
C ARG A 120 1.76 -4.65 17.79
N ALA A 121 2.10 -5.56 16.90
CA ALA A 121 1.19 -6.18 15.95
C ALA A 121 0.72 -7.54 16.45
N VAL A 122 -0.53 -7.90 16.15
CA VAL A 122 -1.10 -9.21 16.48
C VAL A 122 -1.59 -9.85 15.19
N ASP A 123 -1.14 -11.08 14.92
CA ASP A 123 -1.59 -11.85 13.76
C ASP A 123 -2.95 -12.53 13.99
N ALA A 124 -3.50 -13.13 12.93
CA ALA A 124 -4.78 -13.84 12.98
C ALA A 124 -4.81 -15.08 13.92
N ASN A 125 -3.65 -15.54 14.39
CA ASN A 125 -3.54 -16.63 15.38
C ASN A 125 -3.36 -16.10 16.82
N GLY A 126 -3.30 -14.78 17.00
CA GLY A 126 -3.03 -14.15 18.29
C GLY A 126 -1.55 -14.05 18.66
N THR A 127 -0.64 -14.39 17.75
CA THR A 127 0.81 -14.22 17.97
C THR A 127 1.16 -12.74 17.95
N GLN A 128 2.00 -12.32 18.89
CA GLN A 128 2.42 -10.93 19.01
C GLN A 128 3.81 -10.71 18.43
N TYR A 129 3.99 -9.57 17.78
CA TYR A 129 5.26 -9.11 17.22
C TYR A 129 5.47 -7.65 17.57
N THR A 130 6.71 -7.25 17.81
CA THR A 130 7.05 -5.86 18.11
C THR A 130 7.93 -5.22 17.05
N SER A 131 7.72 -3.93 16.77
CA SER A 131 8.59 -3.16 15.88
C SER A 131 8.71 -1.68 16.20
N ARG A 132 9.78 -1.05 15.72
CA ARG A 132 9.98 0.40 15.86
C ARG A 132 9.13 1.21 14.89
N LYS A 133 8.95 0.69 13.68
CA LYS A 133 8.20 1.33 12.59
C LYS A 133 7.24 0.35 11.94
N VAL A 134 6.21 0.89 11.33
CA VAL A 134 5.19 0.13 10.59
C VAL A 134 5.02 0.72 9.19
N VAL A 135 4.93 -0.13 8.18
CA VAL A 135 4.57 0.25 6.82
C VAL A 135 3.31 -0.51 6.40
N LEU A 136 2.23 0.22 6.15
CA LEU A 136 0.96 -0.32 5.68
C LEU A 136 0.95 -0.34 4.16
N GLY A 137 0.90 -1.53 3.57
CA GLY A 137 0.72 -1.79 2.14
C GLY A 137 -0.46 -2.71 1.91
N THR A 138 -1.55 -2.50 2.64
CA THR A 138 -2.73 -3.38 2.70
C THR A 138 -3.58 -3.35 1.43
N GLY A 139 -3.40 -2.34 0.60
CA GLY A 139 -4.12 -2.16 -0.66
C GLY A 139 -5.62 -1.89 -0.47
N LEU A 140 -6.34 -1.95 -1.59
CA LEU A 140 -7.79 -1.72 -1.66
C LEU A 140 -8.54 -2.99 -2.07
N VAL A 141 -9.86 -2.92 -1.95
CA VAL A 141 -10.82 -3.85 -2.55
C VAL A 141 -11.79 -3.08 -3.44
N ASP A 142 -12.03 -3.61 -4.63
CA ASP A 142 -13.03 -3.08 -5.57
C ASP A 142 -14.43 -3.53 -5.13
N LEU A 143 -15.36 -2.59 -5.00
CA LEU A 143 -16.73 -2.85 -4.55
C LEU A 143 -17.61 -3.24 -5.73
N ILE A 144 -17.45 -4.48 -6.19
CA ILE A 144 -18.18 -5.04 -7.34
C ILE A 144 -19.67 -5.20 -6.98
N PRO A 145 -20.60 -4.61 -7.75
CA PRO A 145 -22.04 -4.78 -7.55
C PRO A 145 -22.51 -6.24 -7.58
N ASP A 146 -23.59 -6.52 -6.86
CA ASP A 146 -24.24 -7.83 -6.86
C ASP A 146 -25.11 -8.03 -8.12
N VAL A 147 -24.44 -8.15 -9.26
CA VAL A 147 -25.04 -8.46 -10.56
C VAL A 147 -24.55 -9.84 -11.00
N PRO A 148 -25.44 -10.81 -11.27
CA PRO A 148 -25.03 -12.15 -11.66
C PRO A 148 -24.06 -12.15 -12.85
N GLY A 149 -22.93 -12.84 -12.68
CA GLY A 149 -21.86 -13.00 -13.68
C GLY A 149 -20.81 -11.88 -13.70
N LEU A 150 -21.06 -10.74 -13.06
CA LEU A 150 -20.12 -9.62 -13.03
C LEU A 150 -18.85 -9.96 -12.23
N ARG A 151 -19.00 -10.62 -11.07
CA ARG A 151 -17.88 -10.98 -10.20
C ARG A 151 -16.99 -12.04 -10.83
N GLU A 152 -17.57 -12.99 -11.54
CA GLU A 152 -16.89 -14.08 -12.24
C GLU A 152 -16.05 -13.57 -13.42
N ALA A 153 -16.51 -12.50 -14.07
CA ALA A 153 -15.85 -11.84 -15.20
C ALA A 153 -14.83 -10.77 -14.78
N TRP A 154 -14.80 -10.38 -13.50
CA TRP A 154 -13.89 -9.36 -12.99
C TRP A 154 -12.42 -9.75 -13.17
N GLY A 155 -11.64 -8.86 -13.81
CA GLY A 155 -10.25 -9.10 -14.20
C GLY A 155 -10.07 -10.06 -15.38
N LYS A 156 -11.15 -10.44 -16.07
CA LYS A 156 -11.16 -11.37 -17.21
C LYS A 156 -12.11 -10.87 -18.30
N GLY A 157 -11.86 -9.67 -18.80
CA GLY A 157 -12.70 -8.97 -19.79
C GLY A 157 -13.67 -7.94 -19.20
N ILE A 158 -13.78 -7.84 -17.86
CA ILE A 158 -14.36 -6.68 -17.17
C ILE A 158 -13.31 -6.11 -16.22
N TRP A 159 -12.93 -4.86 -16.44
CA TRP A 159 -11.81 -4.23 -15.75
C TRP A 159 -12.05 -2.73 -15.55
N TRP A 160 -11.20 -2.09 -14.76
CA TRP A 160 -11.30 -0.65 -14.48
C TRP A 160 -10.15 0.15 -15.10
N CYS A 161 -9.03 -0.49 -15.43
CA CYS A 161 -7.79 0.17 -15.85
C CYS A 161 -7.50 -0.13 -17.34
N PRO A 162 -7.68 0.83 -18.26
CA PRO A 162 -7.42 0.60 -19.67
C PRO A 162 -5.93 0.44 -20.00
N TRP A 163 -5.03 0.95 -19.16
CA TRP A 163 -3.59 0.69 -19.28
C TRP A 163 -3.20 -0.75 -18.91
N CYS A 164 -4.00 -1.40 -18.08
CA CYS A 164 -3.70 -2.71 -17.53
C CYS A 164 -4.22 -3.84 -18.43
N ASP A 165 -5.40 -3.66 -19.04
CA ASP A 165 -6.11 -4.72 -19.76
C ASP A 165 -6.67 -4.23 -21.12
N GLY A 166 -6.55 -2.94 -21.45
CA GLY A 166 -7.22 -2.38 -22.62
C GLY A 166 -6.61 -2.80 -23.96
N TYR A 167 -5.29 -3.04 -24.02
CA TYR A 167 -4.60 -3.33 -25.28
C TYR A 167 -4.91 -4.73 -25.81
N GLU A 168 -5.11 -5.70 -24.92
CA GLU A 168 -5.41 -7.09 -25.26
C GLU A 168 -6.81 -7.22 -25.87
N HIS A 169 -7.71 -6.27 -25.61
CA HIS A 169 -9.07 -6.27 -26.16
C HIS A 169 -9.30 -5.21 -27.25
N ARG A 170 -8.24 -4.53 -27.72
CA ARG A 170 -8.33 -3.47 -28.74
C ARG A 170 -9.07 -3.91 -30.01
N ASP A 171 -9.68 -2.94 -30.68
CA ASP A 171 -10.49 -3.07 -31.90
C ASP A 171 -11.78 -3.91 -31.76
N GLU A 172 -12.09 -4.42 -30.57
CA GLU A 172 -13.33 -5.16 -30.31
C GLU A 172 -14.47 -4.24 -29.78
N PRO A 173 -15.74 -4.66 -29.85
CA PRO A 173 -16.85 -3.95 -29.20
C PRO A 173 -16.69 -3.75 -27.69
N LEU A 174 -16.59 -2.49 -27.24
CA LEU A 174 -16.47 -2.09 -25.84
C LEU A 174 -17.83 -1.77 -25.21
N GLY A 175 -18.04 -2.26 -23.98
CA GLY A 175 -19.06 -1.76 -23.08
C GLY A 175 -18.47 -0.87 -21.98
N ILE A 176 -19.14 0.23 -21.65
CA ILE A 176 -18.83 1.01 -20.44
C ILE A 176 -19.93 0.68 -19.42
N LEU A 177 -19.56 0.15 -18.25
CA LEU A 177 -20.49 -0.11 -17.14
C LEU A 177 -20.31 0.97 -16.07
N GLY A 178 -21.28 1.87 -15.91
CA GLY A 178 -21.14 2.94 -14.94
C GLY A 178 -22.26 3.97 -14.98
N GLY A 179 -22.19 4.95 -14.08
CA GLY A 179 -23.13 6.06 -14.08
C GLY A 179 -22.92 6.96 -15.30
N LEU A 180 -23.99 7.62 -15.77
CA LEU A 180 -23.90 8.63 -16.83
C LEU A 180 -22.76 9.66 -16.59
N PRO A 181 -22.52 10.18 -15.36
CA PRO A 181 -21.44 11.13 -15.10
C PRO A 181 -20.02 10.64 -15.39
N ASP A 182 -19.81 9.32 -15.47
CA ASP A 182 -18.49 8.71 -15.65
C ASP A 182 -18.17 8.38 -17.11
N VAL A 183 -19.19 8.31 -17.98
CA VAL A 183 -19.09 7.82 -19.36
C VAL A 183 -18.03 8.57 -20.16
N VAL A 184 -18.06 9.91 -20.16
CA VAL A 184 -17.12 10.73 -20.95
C VAL A 184 -15.68 10.50 -20.51
N GLY A 185 -15.43 10.30 -19.21
CA GLY A 185 -14.12 9.99 -18.67
C GLY A 185 -13.58 8.68 -19.26
N SER A 186 -14.37 7.61 -19.18
CA SER A 186 -14.01 6.32 -19.75
C SER A 186 -13.77 6.41 -21.26
N VAL A 187 -14.61 7.13 -22.02
CA VAL A 187 -14.39 7.28 -23.46
C VAL A 187 -13.08 8.02 -23.76
N LEU A 188 -12.78 9.10 -23.02
CA LEU A 188 -11.51 9.84 -23.16
C LEU A 188 -10.29 8.94 -22.95
N GLU A 189 -10.40 7.95 -22.05
CA GLU A 189 -9.32 7.02 -21.76
C GLU A 189 -9.18 5.91 -22.82
N THR A 190 -10.27 5.53 -23.48
CA THR A 190 -10.32 4.30 -24.29
C THR A 190 -10.51 4.52 -25.80
N HIS A 191 -10.91 5.70 -26.26
CA HIS A 191 -11.31 5.90 -27.67
C HIS A 191 -10.21 5.62 -28.72
N THR A 192 -8.94 5.53 -28.34
CA THR A 192 -7.84 5.17 -29.24
C THR A 192 -7.71 3.67 -29.46
N LEU A 193 -8.30 2.87 -28.57
CA LEU A 193 -8.30 1.40 -28.62
C LEU A 193 -9.62 0.84 -29.16
N TYR A 194 -10.72 1.60 -29.09
CA TYR A 194 -12.07 1.11 -29.36
C TYR A 194 -12.87 2.10 -30.21
N SER A 195 -13.58 1.58 -31.21
CA SER A 195 -14.43 2.37 -32.12
C SER A 195 -15.92 2.02 -32.07
N ASP A 196 -16.32 0.83 -31.58
CA ASP A 196 -17.71 0.50 -31.24
C ASP A 196 -17.89 0.52 -29.72
N ILE A 197 -18.48 1.61 -29.20
CA ILE A 197 -18.66 1.83 -27.76
C ILE A 197 -20.15 1.95 -27.43
N ILE A 198 -20.62 1.13 -26.48
CA ILE A 198 -21.91 1.36 -25.80
C ILE A 198 -21.66 1.63 -24.32
N ALA A 199 -22.21 2.73 -23.80
CA ALA A 199 -22.30 3.00 -22.38
C ALA A 199 -23.63 2.47 -21.80
N PHE A 200 -23.54 1.46 -20.94
CA PHE A 200 -24.69 0.90 -20.23
C PHE A 200 -24.86 1.61 -18.89
N THR A 201 -25.80 2.55 -18.85
CA THR A 201 -25.98 3.45 -17.70
C THR A 201 -26.96 2.94 -16.65
N ASN A 202 -27.60 1.78 -16.88
CA ASN A 202 -28.40 1.06 -15.88
C ASN A 202 -29.43 1.94 -15.13
N GLY A 203 -30.20 2.75 -15.86
CA GLY A 203 -31.20 3.67 -15.30
C GLY A 203 -30.64 5.00 -14.78
N THR A 204 -29.33 5.23 -14.84
CA THR A 204 -28.71 6.47 -14.34
C THR A 204 -28.74 7.63 -15.34
N TYR A 205 -29.18 7.43 -16.58
CA TYR A 205 -29.50 8.53 -17.49
C TYR A 205 -30.78 9.22 -16.99
N THR A 206 -30.58 10.24 -16.15
CA THR A 206 -31.62 11.06 -15.54
C THR A 206 -31.25 12.54 -15.69
N PRO A 207 -32.22 13.48 -15.65
CA PRO A 207 -31.93 14.91 -15.74
C PRO A 207 -30.94 15.40 -14.67
N ALA A 208 -30.96 14.83 -13.47
CA ALA A 208 -30.03 15.17 -12.41
C ALA A 208 -28.58 14.78 -12.76
N ASN A 209 -28.38 13.58 -13.30
CA ASN A 209 -27.06 13.12 -13.71
C ASN A 209 -26.56 13.82 -14.99
N GLU A 210 -27.46 14.26 -15.87
CA GLU A 210 -27.09 15.12 -16.99
C GLU A 210 -26.51 16.46 -16.52
N VAL A 211 -27.09 17.07 -15.48
CA VAL A 211 -26.56 18.31 -14.88
C VAL A 211 -25.18 18.06 -14.28
N THR A 212 -25.00 16.97 -13.53
CA THR A 212 -23.68 16.60 -12.97
C THR A 212 -22.65 16.36 -14.07
N LEU A 213 -23.02 15.62 -15.13
CA LEU A 213 -22.14 15.36 -16.27
C LEU A 213 -21.78 16.65 -17.00
N ALA A 214 -22.75 17.53 -17.26
CA ALA A 214 -22.54 18.80 -17.96
C ALA A 214 -21.66 19.78 -17.16
N ALA A 215 -21.70 19.74 -15.82
CA ALA A 215 -20.81 20.53 -14.99
C ALA A 215 -19.34 20.11 -15.14
N LYS A 216 -19.06 18.81 -15.30
CA LYS A 216 -17.71 18.26 -15.50
C LYS A 216 -17.25 18.33 -16.96
N TYR A 217 -18.16 18.07 -17.90
CA TYR A 217 -17.92 18.04 -19.34
C TYR A 217 -19.02 18.82 -20.07
N PRO A 218 -18.87 20.15 -20.25
CA PRO A 218 -19.91 20.99 -20.86
C PRO A 218 -20.29 20.63 -22.30
N ASN A 219 -19.42 19.90 -23.02
CA ASN A 219 -19.64 19.48 -24.40
C ASN A 219 -19.91 17.98 -24.54
N TRP A 220 -20.32 17.30 -23.46
CA TRP A 220 -20.39 15.84 -23.43
C TRP A 220 -21.18 15.23 -24.59
N GLN A 221 -22.34 15.80 -24.99
CA GLN A 221 -23.13 15.27 -26.10
C GLN A 221 -22.34 15.27 -27.41
N LYS A 222 -21.64 16.37 -27.71
CA LYS A 222 -20.80 16.50 -28.92
C LYS A 222 -19.59 15.58 -28.87
N GLN A 223 -19.03 15.32 -27.68
CA GLN A 223 -17.93 14.39 -27.51
C GLN A 223 -18.38 12.95 -27.78
N LEU A 224 -19.52 12.54 -27.21
CA LEU A 224 -20.07 11.21 -27.46
C LEU A 224 -20.47 11.03 -28.93
N GLU A 225 -21.08 12.05 -29.54
CA GLU A 225 -21.41 12.03 -30.98
C GLU A 225 -20.16 11.94 -31.87
N ALA A 226 -19.10 12.68 -31.56
CA ALA A 226 -17.85 12.67 -32.33
C ALA A 226 -17.14 11.31 -32.36
N TRP A 227 -17.42 10.45 -31.36
CA TRP A 227 -16.84 9.11 -31.23
C TRP A 227 -17.87 7.99 -31.37
N ASP A 228 -19.06 8.29 -31.91
CA ASP A 228 -20.17 7.35 -32.15
C ASP A 228 -20.54 6.51 -30.91
N VAL A 229 -20.48 7.13 -29.72
CA VAL A 229 -20.80 6.46 -28.46
C VAL A 229 -22.31 6.41 -28.28
N ARG A 230 -22.84 5.20 -28.17
CA ARG A 230 -24.26 4.98 -27.87
C ARG A 230 -24.46 4.86 -26.37
N ILE A 231 -25.56 5.42 -25.86
CA ILE A 231 -25.98 5.22 -24.46
C ILE A 231 -27.17 4.28 -24.43
N ASP A 232 -27.06 3.24 -23.61
CA ASP A 232 -28.13 2.30 -23.31
C ASP A 232 -28.51 2.40 -21.82
N ASN A 233 -29.67 3.00 -21.56
CA ASN A 233 -30.11 3.26 -20.19
C ASN A 233 -30.98 2.12 -19.59
N ARG A 234 -31.12 1.00 -20.29
CA ARG A 234 -31.92 -0.13 -19.78
C ARG A 234 -31.28 -0.74 -18.55
N SER A 235 -32.10 -1.30 -17.66
CA SER A 235 -31.61 -1.95 -16.45
C SER A 235 -31.01 -3.31 -16.77
N ILE A 236 -29.77 -3.54 -16.31
CA ILE A 236 -29.05 -4.80 -16.47
C ILE A 236 -29.56 -5.80 -15.44
N ALA A 237 -29.94 -6.99 -15.89
CA ALA A 237 -30.36 -8.11 -15.07
C ALA A 237 -29.18 -9.04 -14.74
N SER A 238 -28.33 -9.33 -15.73
CA SER A 238 -27.14 -10.18 -15.57
C SER A 238 -26.16 -9.99 -16.73
N ILE A 239 -24.92 -10.44 -16.54
CA ILE A 239 -23.91 -10.50 -17.61
C ILE A 239 -23.43 -11.95 -17.71
N GLU A 240 -23.55 -12.54 -18.90
CA GLU A 240 -23.13 -13.92 -19.15
C GLU A 240 -21.86 -13.91 -20.02
N ARG A 241 -20.78 -14.55 -19.56
CA ARG A 241 -19.60 -14.76 -20.40
C ARG A 241 -19.82 -15.99 -21.28
N VAL A 242 -20.06 -15.77 -22.57
CA VAL A 242 -20.38 -16.84 -23.54
C VAL A 242 -19.14 -17.39 -24.23
N GLN A 243 -18.04 -16.62 -24.28
CA GLN A 243 -16.76 -17.05 -24.82
C GLN A 243 -15.62 -16.57 -23.92
N ASP A 244 -14.63 -17.44 -23.69
CA ASP A 244 -13.42 -17.13 -22.94
C ASP A 244 -12.30 -16.62 -23.87
N GLY A 245 -11.90 -15.36 -23.73
CA GLY A 245 -10.84 -14.75 -24.52
C GLY A 245 -9.42 -15.31 -24.31
N ASP A 246 -9.14 -16.06 -23.24
CA ASP A 246 -7.84 -16.74 -23.10
C ASP A 246 -7.73 -17.98 -23.98
N ALA A 247 -8.85 -18.72 -24.07
CA ALA A 247 -8.96 -19.86 -24.96
C ALA A 247 -9.06 -19.41 -26.43
N HIS A 248 -9.44 -18.15 -26.67
CA HIS A 248 -9.61 -17.55 -27.99
C HIS A 248 -8.74 -16.30 -28.09
N ARG A 249 -7.44 -16.49 -28.29
CA ARG A 249 -6.47 -15.40 -28.47
C ARG A 249 -5.64 -15.57 -29.74
N ASP A 250 -5.23 -14.47 -30.34
CA ASP A 250 -4.34 -14.48 -31.51
C ASP A 250 -2.85 -14.52 -31.14
N GLU A 251 -1.99 -14.60 -32.15
CA GLU A 251 -0.52 -14.60 -31.98
C GLU A 251 0.04 -13.26 -31.47
N THR A 252 -0.76 -12.19 -31.52
CA THR A 252 -0.39 -10.86 -31.03
C THR A 252 -0.85 -10.62 -29.59
N GLY A 253 -1.47 -11.62 -28.96
CA GLY A 253 -1.99 -11.54 -27.60
C GLY A 253 -3.39 -10.93 -27.49
N ARG A 254 -4.08 -10.65 -28.61
CA ARG A 254 -5.47 -10.17 -28.54
C ARG A 254 -6.38 -11.26 -28.01
N GLN A 255 -7.28 -10.90 -27.10
CA GLN A 255 -8.23 -11.80 -26.45
C GLN A 255 -9.66 -11.53 -26.94
N TYR A 256 -10.31 -12.57 -27.45
CA TYR A 256 -11.66 -12.51 -28.01
C TYR A 256 -12.68 -13.03 -27.01
N ASP A 257 -12.93 -12.25 -25.97
CA ASP A 257 -14.05 -12.49 -25.08
C ASP A 257 -15.39 -12.17 -25.76
N ILE A 258 -16.46 -12.86 -25.36
CA ILE A 258 -17.83 -12.47 -25.71
C ILE A 258 -18.67 -12.56 -24.44
N PHE A 259 -19.35 -11.47 -24.15
CA PHE A 259 -20.28 -11.33 -23.06
C PHE A 259 -21.65 -10.93 -23.58
N ARG A 260 -22.69 -11.53 -23.03
CA ARG A 260 -24.07 -11.16 -23.28
C ARG A 260 -24.62 -10.40 -22.07
N VAL A 261 -24.94 -9.13 -22.28
CA VAL A 261 -25.67 -8.31 -21.32
C VAL A 261 -27.15 -8.65 -21.46
N HIS A 262 -27.76 -9.12 -20.37
CA HIS A 262 -29.18 -9.40 -20.29
C HIS A 262 -29.89 -8.25 -19.58
N PHE A 263 -30.95 -7.72 -20.17
CA PHE A 263 -31.74 -6.63 -19.59
C PHE A 263 -33.02 -7.14 -18.92
N THR A 264 -33.59 -6.33 -18.03
CA THR A 264 -34.83 -6.68 -17.31
C THR A 264 -36.07 -6.78 -18.23
N ASP A 265 -36.01 -6.21 -19.43
CA ASP A 265 -37.05 -6.33 -20.47
C ASP A 265 -36.95 -7.63 -21.29
N GLY A 266 -35.95 -8.48 -21.00
CA GLY A 266 -35.69 -9.76 -21.69
C GLY A 266 -34.87 -9.65 -22.97
N SER A 267 -34.49 -8.45 -23.39
CA SER A 267 -33.58 -8.25 -24.53
C SER A 267 -32.11 -8.42 -24.13
N THR A 268 -31.23 -8.54 -25.13
CA THR A 268 -29.80 -8.77 -24.91
C THR A 268 -28.94 -7.96 -25.87
N VAL A 269 -27.72 -7.63 -25.45
CA VAL A 269 -26.66 -7.05 -26.29
C VAL A 269 -25.35 -7.76 -26.00
N GLU A 270 -24.57 -8.07 -27.04
CA GLU A 270 -23.25 -8.69 -26.88
C GLU A 270 -22.13 -7.64 -26.93
N ARG A 271 -21.10 -7.82 -26.11
CA ARG A 271 -19.87 -7.02 -26.08
C ARG A 271 -18.68 -7.91 -25.79
N ASN A 272 -17.49 -7.48 -26.17
CA ASN A 272 -16.29 -8.30 -26.01
C ASN A 272 -15.55 -7.96 -24.73
N THR A 273 -15.62 -6.72 -24.27
CA THR A 273 -14.94 -6.27 -23.05
C THR A 273 -15.69 -5.12 -22.40
N PHE A 274 -15.44 -4.89 -21.12
CA PHE A 274 -16.00 -3.77 -20.40
C PHE A 274 -14.98 -3.01 -19.55
N ILE A 275 -15.12 -1.69 -19.56
CA ILE A 275 -14.51 -0.79 -18.58
C ILE A 275 -15.55 -0.32 -17.57
N THR A 276 -15.15 -0.17 -16.31
CA THR A 276 -16.00 0.34 -15.23
C THR A 276 -15.23 1.12 -14.18
N ASN A 277 -15.94 1.98 -13.43
CA ASN A 277 -15.38 2.83 -12.38
C ASN A 277 -16.06 2.54 -11.03
N TYR A 278 -16.11 1.26 -10.63
CA TYR A 278 -16.71 0.92 -9.34
C TYR A 278 -15.92 1.51 -8.17
N PRO A 279 -16.60 1.89 -7.07
CA PRO A 279 -15.93 2.40 -5.88
C PRO A 279 -14.95 1.37 -5.29
N THR A 280 -14.03 1.87 -4.48
CA THR A 280 -13.07 1.04 -3.74
C THR A 280 -13.19 1.30 -2.25
N ALA A 281 -12.70 0.37 -1.43
CA ALA A 281 -12.58 0.54 0.01
C ALA A 281 -11.21 0.05 0.49
N GLN A 282 -10.78 0.51 1.67
CA GLN A 282 -9.63 -0.07 2.37
C GLN A 282 -9.84 -1.57 2.56
N ARG A 283 -8.81 -2.37 2.27
CA ARG A 283 -8.86 -3.82 2.51
C ARG A 283 -8.78 -4.18 4.00
N SER A 284 -8.27 -3.26 4.82
CA SER A 284 -7.93 -3.51 6.22
C SER A 284 -8.51 -2.42 7.12
N THR A 285 -8.83 -2.79 8.36
CA THR A 285 -9.29 -1.90 9.43
C THR A 285 -8.13 -1.21 10.17
N LEU A 286 -6.89 -1.59 9.89
CA LEU A 286 -5.70 -1.05 10.55
C LEU A 286 -5.59 0.49 10.52
N PRO A 287 -5.99 1.20 9.44
CA PRO A 287 -6.00 2.67 9.45
C PRO A 287 -6.88 3.26 10.55
N ASP A 288 -8.07 2.69 10.76
CA ASP A 288 -9.01 3.16 11.78
C ASP A 288 -8.49 2.85 13.19
N GLU A 289 -7.94 1.65 13.40
CA GLU A 289 -7.35 1.24 14.69
C GLU A 289 -6.17 2.13 15.10
N LEU A 290 -5.38 2.57 14.13
CA LEU A 290 -4.27 3.51 14.33
C LEU A 290 -4.72 4.98 14.33
N SER A 291 -6.02 5.25 14.16
CA SER A 291 -6.60 6.60 14.07
C SER A 291 -5.91 7.48 13.03
N LEU A 292 -5.61 6.90 11.87
CA LEU A 292 -4.95 7.61 10.78
C LEU A 292 -5.91 8.60 10.11
N VAL A 293 -5.38 9.73 9.67
CA VAL A 293 -6.12 10.69 8.86
C VAL A 293 -6.36 10.10 7.47
N MET A 294 -7.57 10.24 6.96
CA MET A 294 -8.01 9.72 5.66
C MET A 294 -8.42 10.87 4.74
N VAL A 295 -8.10 10.75 3.45
CA VAL A 295 -8.53 11.64 2.36
C VAL A 295 -9.11 10.77 1.25
N ASP A 296 -10.36 11.02 0.86
CA ASP A 296 -11.09 10.25 -0.15
C ASP A 296 -11.00 8.72 0.08
N ASP A 297 -11.29 8.30 1.32
CA ASP A 297 -11.23 6.90 1.79
C ASP A 297 -9.83 6.22 1.70
N LYS A 298 -8.77 7.02 1.53
CA LYS A 298 -7.38 6.57 1.51
C LYS A 298 -6.54 7.18 2.63
N ILE A 299 -5.51 6.46 3.06
CA ILE A 299 -4.62 6.92 4.14
C ILE A 299 -3.88 8.16 3.65
N ASP A 300 -4.01 9.25 4.39
CA ASP A 300 -3.38 10.52 4.02
C ASP A 300 -1.86 10.42 4.10
N THR A 301 -1.21 10.68 2.96
CA THR A 301 0.24 10.79 2.83
C THR A 301 0.67 12.07 2.12
N THR A 302 -0.27 12.95 1.74
CA THR A 302 0.03 14.15 0.94
C THR A 302 0.63 15.27 1.79
N ASP A 303 0.22 15.35 3.05
CA ASP A 303 0.76 16.36 3.99
C ASP A 303 2.12 15.97 4.56
N TYR A 304 2.59 14.75 4.30
CA TYR A 304 3.79 14.21 4.90
C TYR A 304 4.79 13.68 3.88
N THR A 305 6.01 14.22 3.92
CA THR A 305 7.07 13.77 3.02
C THR A 305 7.39 12.30 3.25
N GLY A 306 7.60 11.53 2.17
CA GLY A 306 8.21 10.20 2.26
C GLY A 306 7.25 9.07 2.63
N MET A 307 5.96 9.21 2.29
CA MET A 307 4.90 8.21 2.54
C MET A 307 4.56 8.05 4.02
N ARG A 308 4.79 9.09 4.82
CA ARG A 308 4.40 9.14 6.24
C ARG A 308 2.89 9.37 6.36
N THR A 309 2.34 8.94 7.48
CA THR A 309 0.94 9.19 7.86
C THR A 309 0.86 10.21 8.98
N SER A 310 -0.34 10.49 9.47
CA SER A 310 -0.57 11.31 10.66
C SER A 310 0.02 10.71 11.95
N ALA A 311 0.24 9.40 11.99
CA ALA A 311 0.86 8.72 13.14
C ALA A 311 2.39 8.62 12.97
N PRO A 312 3.19 9.18 13.91
CA PRO A 312 4.64 9.07 13.87
C PRO A 312 5.12 7.62 13.83
N GLY A 313 6.02 7.32 12.89
CA GLY A 313 6.55 5.96 12.71
C GLY A 313 5.68 5.01 11.89
N VAL A 314 4.50 5.46 11.44
CA VAL A 314 3.62 4.72 10.52
C VAL A 314 3.68 5.35 9.12
N PHE A 315 3.85 4.49 8.12
CA PHE A 315 3.93 4.84 6.70
C PHE A 315 2.85 4.08 5.92
N ALA A 316 2.39 4.62 4.80
CA ALA A 316 1.40 3.97 3.92
C ALA A 316 1.84 3.98 2.46
N VAL A 317 1.76 2.83 1.77
CA VAL A 317 2.33 2.62 0.43
C VAL A 317 1.37 1.86 -0.49
N GLY A 318 1.50 2.08 -1.80
CA GLY A 318 0.62 1.51 -2.80
C GLY A 318 -0.83 1.98 -2.66
N ASP A 319 -1.76 1.17 -3.15
CA ASP A 319 -3.15 1.58 -3.37
C ASP A 319 -3.88 2.12 -2.13
N CYS A 320 -3.46 1.74 -0.91
CA CYS A 320 -4.14 2.18 0.31
C CYS A 320 -3.90 3.65 0.66
N ASN A 321 -2.95 4.35 0.02
CA ASN A 321 -2.59 5.73 0.31
C ASN A 321 -3.21 6.76 -0.65
N SER A 322 -3.19 8.03 -0.24
CA SER A 322 -3.77 9.16 -0.98
C SER A 322 -2.88 9.75 -2.10
N ASP A 323 -1.75 9.14 -2.45
CA ASP A 323 -0.79 9.68 -3.47
C ASP A 323 -1.32 9.57 -4.92
N GLY A 324 -2.62 9.28 -5.09
CA GLY A 324 -3.37 9.51 -6.33
C GLY A 324 -3.12 8.53 -7.47
N SER A 325 -2.42 7.42 -7.24
CA SER A 325 -2.10 6.42 -8.29
C SER A 325 -2.27 4.99 -7.77
N THR A 326 -2.96 4.14 -8.53
CA THR A 326 -3.18 2.72 -8.18
C THR A 326 -2.71 1.80 -9.30
N ASN A 327 -1.39 1.72 -9.50
CA ASN A 327 -0.74 0.83 -10.45
C ASN A 327 0.54 0.24 -9.86
N VAL A 328 1.03 -0.85 -10.45
CA VAL A 328 2.20 -1.58 -9.92
C VAL A 328 3.47 -0.72 -9.89
N PRO A 329 3.83 0.06 -10.94
CA PRO A 329 4.98 0.96 -10.89
C PRO A 329 4.93 1.97 -9.74
N HIS A 330 3.77 2.58 -9.49
CA HIS A 330 3.58 3.50 -8.37
C HIS A 330 3.65 2.78 -7.02
N ALA A 331 3.04 1.60 -6.89
CA ALA A 331 3.15 0.77 -5.70
C ALA A 331 4.63 0.47 -5.37
N MET A 332 5.43 0.11 -6.37
CA MET A 332 6.87 -0.10 -6.20
C MET A 332 7.60 1.20 -5.83
N PHE A 333 7.25 2.33 -6.46
CA PHE A 333 7.82 3.64 -6.15
C PHE A 333 7.55 4.08 -4.71
N SER A 334 6.29 4.06 -4.28
CA SER A 334 5.88 4.43 -2.92
C SER A 334 6.53 3.51 -1.89
N GLY A 335 6.56 2.20 -2.15
CA GLY A 335 7.26 1.22 -1.31
C GLY A 335 8.76 1.53 -1.16
N LYS A 336 9.44 1.86 -2.28
CA LYS A 336 10.86 2.24 -2.29
C LYS A 336 11.08 3.53 -1.51
N ARG A 337 10.25 4.54 -1.75
CA ARG A 337 10.29 5.85 -1.10
C ARG A 337 10.14 5.69 0.41
N ALA A 338 9.12 4.97 0.89
CA ALA A 338 8.93 4.69 2.31
C ALA A 338 10.16 4.02 2.91
N GLY A 339 10.69 2.95 2.28
CA GLY A 339 11.87 2.24 2.80
C GLY A 339 13.11 3.14 2.99
N VAL A 340 13.33 4.11 2.09
CA VAL A 340 14.42 5.10 2.24
C VAL A 340 14.18 6.00 3.45
N TYR A 341 12.98 6.56 3.58
CA TYR A 341 12.67 7.49 4.66
C TYR A 341 12.62 6.80 6.03
N VAL A 342 12.07 5.58 6.11
CA VAL A 342 12.08 4.73 7.30
C VAL A 342 13.53 4.48 7.76
N HIS A 343 14.41 4.10 6.85
CA HIS A 343 15.82 3.88 7.20
C HIS A 343 16.48 5.15 7.73
N VAL A 344 16.35 6.28 7.02
CA VAL A 344 16.99 7.55 7.42
C VAL A 344 16.45 8.06 8.75
N GLU A 345 15.15 7.91 9.00
CA GLU A 345 14.52 8.28 10.27
C GLU A 345 15.10 7.45 11.43
N MET A 346 15.14 6.13 11.32
CA MET A 346 15.73 5.28 12.35
C MET A 346 17.22 5.54 12.55
N SER A 347 17.97 5.82 11.48
CA SER A 347 19.40 6.18 11.57
C SER A 347 19.60 7.51 12.32
N ARG A 348 18.68 8.47 12.21
CA ARG A 348 18.72 9.71 12.99
C ARG A 348 18.42 9.46 14.46
N GLU A 349 17.41 8.64 14.76
CA GLU A 349 17.09 8.22 16.13
C GLU A 349 18.31 7.53 16.78
N GLU A 350 18.93 6.59 16.06
CA GLU A 350 20.14 5.89 16.50
C GLU A 350 21.32 6.82 16.73
N SER A 351 21.55 7.76 15.81
CA SER A 351 22.59 8.77 15.95
C SER A 351 22.36 9.63 17.20
N ASN A 352 21.12 10.07 17.43
CA ASN A 352 20.76 10.89 18.59
C ASN A 352 20.94 10.11 19.91
N ALA A 353 20.53 8.84 19.93
CA ALA A 353 20.76 7.94 21.06
C ALA A 353 22.25 7.75 21.36
N ALA A 354 23.07 7.53 20.32
CA ALA A 354 24.52 7.38 20.46
C ALA A 354 25.22 8.66 20.96
N ILE A 355 24.79 9.85 20.50
CA ILE A 355 25.30 11.14 20.98
C ILE A 355 24.92 11.34 22.45
N SER A 356 23.65 11.15 22.80
CA SER A 356 23.15 11.27 24.18
C SER A 356 23.93 10.39 25.14
N LYS A 357 24.16 9.12 24.77
CA LYS A 357 24.97 8.19 25.56
C LYS A 357 26.40 8.68 25.78
N ARG A 358 27.07 9.15 24.72
CA ARG A 358 28.45 9.66 24.80
C ARG A 358 28.55 10.92 25.67
N ASP A 359 27.56 11.80 25.61
CA ASP A 359 27.54 13.01 26.42
C ASP A 359 27.33 12.70 27.90
N LEU A 360 26.45 11.75 28.21
CA LEU A 360 26.28 11.21 29.57
C LEU A 360 27.55 10.53 30.10
N GLU A 361 28.24 9.72 29.28
CA GLU A 361 29.52 9.10 29.64
C GLU A 361 30.56 10.18 30.01
N LYS A 362 30.73 11.22 29.18
CA LYS A 362 31.65 12.33 29.46
C LYS A 362 31.28 13.13 30.71
N GLN A 363 29.99 13.37 30.94
CA GLN A 363 29.53 14.06 32.15
C GLN A 363 29.83 13.22 33.40
N THR A 364 29.60 11.91 33.33
CA THR A 364 29.89 10.96 34.40
C THR A 364 31.37 10.92 34.73
N GLU A 365 32.24 10.83 33.72
CA GLU A 365 33.70 10.88 33.88
C GLU A 365 34.16 12.17 34.57
N ARG A 366 33.62 13.32 34.17
CA ARG A 366 33.93 14.63 34.79
C ARG A 366 33.48 14.66 36.26
N MET A 367 32.27 14.20 36.56
CA MET A 367 31.75 14.17 37.93
C MET A 367 32.59 13.27 38.83
N VAL A 368 32.87 12.04 38.39
CA VAL A 368 33.70 11.08 39.14
C VAL A 368 35.11 11.62 39.34
N GLY A 369 35.72 12.22 38.31
CA GLY A 369 37.01 12.89 38.42
C GLY A 369 37.00 14.00 39.47
N SER A 370 35.97 14.86 39.46
CA SER A 370 35.84 15.98 40.41
C SER A 370 35.63 15.52 41.86
N GLU A 371 34.85 14.45 42.08
CA GLU A 371 34.62 13.89 43.41
C GLU A 371 35.87 13.18 43.95
N MET A 372 36.61 12.46 43.10
CA MET A 372 37.90 11.88 43.47
C MET A 372 38.91 12.96 43.86
N GLU A 373 38.95 14.09 43.15
CA GLU A 373 39.85 15.19 43.46
C GLU A 373 39.52 15.84 44.82
N LYS A 374 38.23 16.00 45.14
CA LYS A 374 37.77 16.49 46.46
C LYS A 374 38.14 15.52 47.59
N LEU A 375 37.94 14.22 47.38
CA LEU A 375 38.32 13.17 48.34
C LEU A 375 39.83 13.15 48.57
N TRP A 376 40.62 13.26 47.50
CA TRP A 376 42.07 13.33 47.58
C TRP A 376 42.55 14.55 48.37
N LYS A 377 41.99 15.73 48.11
CA LYS A 377 42.28 16.96 48.89
C LYS A 377 41.97 16.77 50.38
N ARG A 378 40.81 16.20 50.73
CA ARG A 378 40.47 15.90 52.14
C ARG A 378 41.47 14.95 52.81
N VAL A 379 41.95 13.94 52.09
CA VAL A 379 42.96 13.01 52.64
C VAL A 379 44.30 13.71 52.88
N LEU A 380 44.73 14.57 51.95
CA LEU A 380 45.95 15.37 52.10
C LEU A 380 45.84 16.36 53.27
N ASP A 381 44.68 16.99 53.45
CA ASP A 381 44.43 17.93 54.54
C ASP A 381 44.36 17.24 55.92
N MET A 382 44.01 15.95 55.97
CA MET A 382 44.04 15.16 57.22
C MET A 382 45.44 14.69 57.64
N HIS A 383 46.44 14.79 56.75
CA HIS A 383 47.83 14.41 57.02
C HIS A 383 48.74 15.63 57.24
N ARG A 384 48.16 16.82 57.31
CA ARG A 384 48.77 18.05 57.84
C ARG A 384 48.19 18.33 59.22
#